data_AF-A0A2G1X5N3-F1
#
_entry.id   AF-A0A2G1X5N3-F1
#
_cell.length_a   1.000
_cell.length_b   1.000
_cell.length_c   1.000
_cell.angle_alpha   90.00
_cell.angle_beta   90.00
_cell.angle_gamma   90.00
#
_symmetry.space_group_name_H-M   'P 1'
#
loop_
_entity.id
_entity.type
_entity.pdbx_description
1 polymer ?
#
loop_
_entity_poly.entity_id
_entity_poly.type
_entity_poly.pdbx_seq_one_letter_code
_entity_poly.pdbx_strand_id
1 'polypeptide(L)'
;MEELGPTARIVWKLARNHTWGQPIPKEDVIALATKDKDGDEMRAALDAALELSFLTSGPHGVYIPNGQTKHEEAADWLRENTELQEYKITATLSRLPPEWPDS
;
A
#
# COMPACT_ATOMS: atom_id res chain seq x y z
N MET A 1 -8.99 7.81 12.14
CA MET A 1 -8.05 6.96 11.38
C MET A 1 -6.80 6.99 12.23
N GLU A 2 -6.54 5.91 12.96
CA GLU A 2 -5.27 5.76 13.71
C GLU A 2 -4.12 6.15 12.78
N GLU A 3 -3.15 6.90 13.32
CA GLU A 3 -2.14 7.56 12.50
C GLU A 3 -1.19 6.53 11.90
N LEU A 4 -1.56 5.98 10.75
CA LEU A 4 -0.63 5.24 9.91
C LEU A 4 0.63 6.10 9.72
N GLY A 5 1.80 5.49 9.90
CA GLY A 5 3.07 6.12 9.55
C GLY A 5 3.11 6.48 8.06
N PRO A 6 4.01 7.39 7.63
CA PRO A 6 4.07 7.88 6.25
C PRO A 6 4.12 6.76 5.19
N THR A 7 5.01 5.79 5.35
CA THR A 7 5.13 4.63 4.44
C THR A 7 3.87 3.78 4.44
N ALA A 8 3.30 3.51 5.62
CA ALA A 8 2.07 2.75 5.74
C ALA A 8 0.88 3.46 5.09
N ARG A 9 0.82 4.80 5.11
CA ARG A 9 -0.18 5.56 4.35
C ARG A 9 -0.04 5.32 2.85
N ILE A 10 1.19 5.33 2.32
CA ILE A 10 1.42 5.07 0.89
C ILE A 10 0.97 3.67 0.52
N VAL A 11 1.44 2.65 1.25
CA VAL A 11 1.02 1.25 1.02
C VAL A 11 -0.50 1.13 1.10
N TRP A 12 -1.13 1.74 2.11
CA TRP A 12 -2.58 1.72 2.27
C TRP A 12 -3.33 2.40 1.12
N LYS A 13 -2.81 3.50 0.58
CA LYS A 13 -3.44 4.18 -0.57
C LYS A 13 -3.31 3.38 -1.85
N LEU A 14 -2.16 2.73 -2.07
CA LEU A 14 -1.96 1.81 -3.19
C LEU A 14 -2.84 0.57 -3.06
N ALA A 15 -2.97 0.02 -1.85
CA ALA A 15 -3.86 -1.11 -1.57
C ALA A 15 -5.34 -0.76 -1.77
N ARG A 16 -5.75 0.49 -1.51
CA ARG A 16 -7.13 0.93 -1.77
C ARG A 16 -7.41 1.28 -3.24
N ASN A 17 -6.41 1.17 -4.12
CA ASN A 17 -6.64 1.37 -5.54
C ASN A 17 -7.41 0.18 -6.12
N HIS A 18 -8.72 0.37 -6.30
CA HIS A 18 -9.64 -0.64 -6.84
C HIS A 18 -9.33 -1.06 -8.30
N THR A 19 -8.39 -0.39 -8.97
CA THR A 19 -7.99 -0.72 -10.35
C THR A 19 -6.80 -1.68 -10.44
N TRP A 20 -6.36 -2.27 -9.32
CA TRP A 20 -5.43 -3.42 -9.17
C TRP A 20 -4.41 -3.65 -10.31
N GLY A 21 -3.15 -3.32 -10.05
CA GLY A 21 -2.08 -3.39 -11.04
C GLY A 21 -2.00 -2.18 -11.98
N GLN A 22 -2.98 -1.27 -11.92
CA GLN A 22 -2.89 0.01 -12.61
C GLN A 22 -1.99 0.98 -11.82
N PRO A 23 -0.95 1.54 -12.48
CA PRO A 23 -0.03 2.48 -11.87
C PRO A 23 -0.73 3.79 -11.50
N ILE A 24 -0.44 4.31 -10.30
CA ILE A 24 -0.80 5.67 -9.90
C ILE A 24 0.45 6.55 -10.03
N PRO A 25 0.40 7.71 -10.70
CA PRO A 25 1.53 8.64 -10.78
C PRO A 25 2.12 8.94 -9.39
N LYS A 26 3.45 9.01 -9.28
CA LYS A 26 4.13 9.20 -7.99
C LYS A 26 3.62 10.42 -7.22
N GLU A 27 3.41 11.53 -7.93
CA GLU A 27 2.89 12.77 -7.35
C GLU A 27 1.46 12.62 -6.82
N ASP A 28 0.63 11.84 -7.51
CA ASP A 28 -0.74 11.54 -7.06
C ASP A 28 -0.72 10.63 -5.83
N VAL A 29 0.19 9.64 -5.76
CA VAL A 29 0.37 8.80 -4.56
C VAL A 29 0.74 9.66 -3.36
N ILE A 30 1.69 10.58 -3.54
CA ILE A 30 2.10 11.55 -2.50
C ILE A 30 0.90 12.40 -2.09
N ALA A 31 0.21 13.04 -3.04
CA ALA A 31 -0.94 13.88 -2.76
C ALA A 31 -2.06 13.12 -2.03
N LEU A 32 -2.34 11.87 -2.40
CA LEU A 32 -3.34 11.01 -1.75
C LEU A 32 -2.97 10.61 -0.32
N ALA A 33 -1.69 10.48 -0.03
CA ALA A 33 -1.17 10.11 1.29
C ALA A 33 -0.88 11.32 2.19
N THR A 34 -0.68 12.50 1.59
CA THR A 34 -0.56 13.78 2.28
C THR A 34 -1.92 14.22 2.81
N LYS A 35 -2.18 13.92 4.09
CA LYS A 35 -3.35 14.46 4.80
C LYS A 35 -3.03 15.77 5.51
N ASP A 36 -1.87 15.84 6.17
CA ASP A 36 -1.39 16.96 7.00
C ASP A 36 0.16 17.01 7.10
N LYS A 37 0.84 16.24 6.23
CA LYS A 37 2.29 15.97 6.27
C LYS A 37 3.01 16.81 5.23
N ASP A 38 4.28 17.15 5.47
CA ASP A 38 5.09 17.84 4.47
C ASP A 38 5.21 16.97 3.20
N GLY A 39 5.07 17.58 2.03
CA GLY A 39 5.25 16.89 0.75
C GLY A 39 6.64 16.25 0.64
N ASP A 40 7.66 16.85 1.27
CA ASP A 40 9.01 16.30 1.30
C ASP A 40 9.11 15.04 2.18
N GLU A 41 8.41 15.01 3.33
CA GLU A 41 8.32 13.80 4.17
C GLU A 41 7.65 12.66 3.39
N MET A 42 6.59 12.97 2.64
CA MET A 42 5.89 11.98 1.85
C MET A 42 6.66 11.50 0.61
N ARG A 43 7.54 12.33 0.03
CA ARG A 43 8.48 11.90 -1.01
C ARG A 43 9.47 10.88 -0.45
N ALA A 44 10.10 11.17 0.68
CA ALA A 44 11.00 10.23 1.34
C ALA A 44 10.29 8.93 1.75
N ALA A 45 9.03 9.02 2.20
CA ALA A 45 8.21 7.86 2.50
C ALA A 45 7.88 7.03 1.25
N LEU A 46 7.69 7.67 0.09
CA LEU A 46 7.49 6.97 -1.17
C LEU A 46 8.75 6.21 -1.58
N ASP A 47 9.92 6.85 -1.48
CA ASP A 47 11.19 6.19 -1.78
C ASP A 47 11.41 4.98 -0.86
N ALA A 48 11.14 5.12 0.44
CA ALA A 48 11.19 3.99 1.38
C ALA A 48 10.16 2.88 1.06
N ALA A 49 8.97 3.25 0.60
CA ALA A 49 7.97 2.27 0.16
C ALA A 49 8.42 1.51 -1.09
N LEU A 50 9.13 2.16 -2.01
CA LEU A 50 9.59 1.53 -3.25
C LEU A 50 10.64 0.42 -3.04
N GLU A 51 11.25 0.36 -1.87
CA GLU A 51 12.12 -0.77 -1.45
C GLU A 51 11.32 -2.02 -1.05
N LEU A 52 9.99 -1.93 -0.88
CA LEU A 52 9.14 -3.07 -0.52
C LEU A 52 8.93 -3.99 -1.73
N SER A 53 9.15 -5.29 -1.55
CA SER A 53 9.13 -6.31 -2.61
C SER A 53 7.79 -6.48 -3.33
N PHE A 54 6.70 -6.01 -2.72
CA PHE A 54 5.35 -6.08 -3.27
C PHE A 54 4.91 -4.82 -4.01
N LEU A 55 5.75 -3.78 -4.05
CA LEU A 55 5.53 -2.59 -4.85
C LEU A 55 6.34 -2.64 -6.13
N THR A 56 5.80 -2.02 -7.17
CA THR A 56 6.49 -1.85 -8.45
C THR A 56 6.35 -0.42 -8.91
N SER A 57 7.46 0.17 -9.36
CA SER A 57 7.48 1.46 -10.04
C SER A 57 7.80 1.27 -11.51
N GLY A 58 7.02 1.92 -12.37
CA GLY A 58 7.24 1.97 -13.80
C GLY A 58 7.06 3.39 -14.36
N PRO A 59 7.14 3.56 -15.68
CA PRO A 59 7.05 4.88 -16.34
C PRO A 59 5.71 5.60 -16.09
N HIS A 60 4.66 4.85 -15.75
CA HIS A 60 3.31 5.37 -15.53
C HIS A 60 2.98 5.59 -14.05
N GLY A 61 3.85 5.21 -13.12
CA GLY A 61 3.60 5.36 -11.69
C GLY A 61 3.98 4.16 -10.84
N VAL A 62 3.31 4.03 -9.70
CA VAL A 62 3.56 3.01 -8.66
C VAL A 62 2.28 2.21 -8.41
N TYR A 63 2.42 0.90 -8.21
CA TYR A 63 1.30 0.00 -7.96
C TYR A 63 1.73 -1.25 -7.20
N ILE A 64 0.72 -1.93 -6.62
CA ILE A 64 0.83 -3.33 -6.19
C ILE A 64 0.41 -4.20 -7.39
N PRO A 65 1.26 -5.12 -7.88
CA PRO A 65 0.89 -6.03 -8.94
C PRO A 65 -0.34 -6.89 -8.56
N ASN A 66 -1.23 -7.16 -9.52
CA ASN A 66 -2.51 -7.87 -9.30
C ASN A 66 -2.37 -9.38 -9.03
N GLY A 67 -1.19 -9.85 -8.61
CA GLY A 67 -0.94 -11.25 -8.29
C GLY A 67 -1.23 -11.52 -6.82
N GLN A 68 -1.81 -12.69 -6.52
CA GLN A 68 -2.15 -13.12 -5.16
C GLN A 68 -0.97 -12.97 -4.19
N THR A 69 0.22 -13.48 -4.56
CA THR A 69 1.44 -13.35 -3.75
C THR A 69 1.77 -11.90 -3.37
N LYS A 70 1.57 -10.93 -4.28
CA LYS A 70 1.85 -9.52 -3.98
C LYS A 70 0.81 -8.89 -3.07
N HIS A 71 -0.42 -9.37 -3.12
CA HIS A 71 -1.46 -8.96 -2.19
C HIS A 71 -1.25 -9.58 -0.81
N GLU A 72 -0.82 -10.83 -0.72
CA GLU A 72 -0.44 -11.48 0.55
C GLU A 72 0.75 -10.75 1.20
N GLU A 73 1.85 -10.55 0.47
CA GLU A 73 3.02 -9.79 0.96
C GLU A 73 2.62 -8.39 1.46
N ALA A 74 1.74 -7.68 0.74
CA ALA A 74 1.25 -6.37 1.14
C ALA A 74 0.35 -6.42 2.39
N ALA A 75 -0.49 -7.46 2.51
CA ALA A 75 -1.37 -7.65 3.65
C ALA A 75 -0.58 -7.98 4.93
N ASP A 76 0.39 -8.88 4.82
CA ASP A 76 1.27 -9.27 5.92
C ASP A 76 2.06 -8.06 6.41
N TRP A 77 2.65 -7.29 5.48
CA TRP A 77 3.37 -6.08 5.84
C TRP A 77 2.46 -5.06 6.55
N LEU A 78 1.24 -4.83 6.07
CA LEU A 78 0.28 -3.93 6.72
C LEU A 78 -0.10 -4.42 8.12
N ARG A 79 -0.27 -5.73 8.31
CA ARG A 79 -0.58 -6.34 9.61
C ARG A 79 0.57 -6.20 10.61
N GLU A 80 1.80 -6.40 10.15
CA GLU A 80 3.00 -6.34 11.01
C GLU A 80 3.43 -4.90 11.36
N ASN A 81 3.17 -3.94 10.46
CA ASN A 81 3.70 -2.57 10.58
C ASN A 81 2.63 -1.54 10.98
N THR A 82 1.39 -1.97 11.20
CA THR A 82 0.28 -1.07 11.53
C THR A 82 -0.70 -1.72 12.50
N GLU A 83 -1.53 -0.90 13.16
CA GLU A 83 -2.64 -1.37 14.00
C GLU A 83 -3.94 -1.59 13.20
N LEU A 84 -3.85 -1.71 11.86
CA LEU A 84 -5.01 -1.98 11.03
C LEU A 84 -5.60 -3.34 11.39
N GLN A 85 -6.90 -3.32 11.61
CA GLN A 85 -7.68 -4.53 11.86
C GLN A 85 -7.65 -5.45 10.64
N GLU A 86 -7.42 -6.75 10.85
CA GLU A 86 -7.31 -7.76 9.78
C GLU A 86 -8.50 -7.70 8.82
N TYR A 87 -9.73 -7.58 9.32
CA TYR A 87 -10.92 -7.48 8.47
C TYR A 87 -10.88 -6.27 7.51
N LYS A 88 -10.22 -5.16 7.86
CA LYS A 88 -10.06 -4.01 6.96
C LYS A 88 -9.04 -4.33 5.87
N ILE A 89 -7.97 -5.04 6.20
CA ILE A 89 -6.94 -5.47 5.25
C ILE A 89 -7.59 -6.46 4.26
N THR A 90 -8.32 -7.47 4.76
CA THR A 90 -9.06 -8.45 3.94
C THR A 90 -10.07 -7.78 3.02
N ALA A 91 -10.87 -6.84 3.53
CA ALA A 91 -11.86 -6.12 2.72
C ALA A 91 -11.21 -5.20 1.66
N THR A 92 -9.95 -4.81 1.85
CA THR A 92 -9.21 -3.95 0.92
C THR A 92 -8.57 -4.79 -0.17
N LEU A 93 -7.77 -5.80 0.18
CA LEU A 93 -6.98 -6.58 -0.77
C LEU A 93 -7.78 -7.75 -1.36
N SER A 94 -8.35 -7.53 -2.54
CA SER A 94 -9.30 -8.46 -3.20
C SER A 94 -8.75 -9.83 -3.64
N ARG A 95 -7.43 -10.05 -3.55
CA ARG A 95 -6.76 -11.28 -4.00
C ARG A 95 -6.26 -12.16 -2.85
N LEU A 96 -6.61 -11.81 -1.61
CA LEU A 96 -6.23 -12.63 -0.47
C LEU A 96 -6.95 -13.98 -0.50
N PRO A 97 -6.26 -15.07 -0.16
CA PRO A 97 -6.90 -16.37 -0.02
C PRO A 97 -7.90 -16.34 1.14
N PRO A 98 -8.99 -17.13 1.08
CA PRO A 98 -9.95 -17.24 2.18
C PRO A 98 -9.33 -17.62 3.54
N GLU A 99 -8.23 -18.36 3.52
CA GLU A 99 -7.46 -18.81 4.67
C GLU A 99 -6.48 -17.76 5.23
N TRP A 100 -6.31 -16.59 4.60
CA TRP A 100 -5.43 -15.54 5.17
C TRP A 100 -6.03 -15.00 6.48
N PRO A 101 -5.24 -14.79 7.55
CA PRO A 101 -3.77 -14.86 7.63
C PRO A 101 -3.22 -16.22 8.12
N ASP A 102 -4.07 -17.23 8.27
CA ASP A 102 -3.73 -18.56 8.80
C ASP A 102 -3.20 -19.52 7.70
N SER A 103 -2.83 -18.98 6.53
CA SER A 103 -2.35 -19.72 5.35
C SER A 103 -0.95 -20.30 5.54
#